data_AF-A0A8T4ED99-F1
#
_entry.id   AF-A0A8T4ED99-F1
#
_cell.length_a   1.000
_cell.length_b   1.000
_cell.length_c   1.000
_cell.angle_alpha   90.00
_cell.angle_beta   90.00
_cell.angle_gamma   90.00
#
_symmetry.space_group_name_H-M   'P 1'
#
loop_
_entity.id
_entity.type
_entity.pdbx_description
1 polymer ?
#
loop_
_entity_poly.entity_id
_entity_poly.type
_entity_poly.pdbx_seq_one_letter_code
_entity_poly.pdbx_strand_id
1 'polypeptide(L)'
;MIPETDIQKLAIESRQRLIQEFAETYANLRERVRRVPDNDALNVSKQLSCPLEVAMVAYLINMDGIMGLRQAVDLFTTELERRANIGEDVPNLPGNVMEFALIEGRWISHIYGRFARQLELHSRSLSNLEDVVDFNDIEVEKALSIVAERTKLAETYILPIIEEWQKEHIKSTSADIISSFGPAITKWNQKTINGKFKQVIRRTQAHFRLIREVLTKSSDSFTIDASITRLDRLIDELNQPLDSLTLQAVAHFLVHIVPRSSTGRGDRSPFVDVGVSSTRGNKAEPDLSSPFDFLERDVKLGKRRTGEERETYLNERIGRVIRVLKYQGNDLADCIQKCLSELKDRFGLANVSIEDSFQSVRTQLIEAPVAERDQLANQLVHDFIDKHIYSEGATF
;
A
#
# COMPACT_ATOMS: atom_id res chain seq x y z
N MET A 1 -0.06 -11.06 -27.31
CA MET A 1 0.25 -9.64 -27.05
C MET A 1 -0.91 -8.81 -27.56
N ILE A 2 -1.35 -7.77 -26.83
CA ILE A 2 -2.43 -6.88 -27.29
C ILE A 2 -1.89 -6.07 -28.49
N PRO A 3 -2.55 -6.07 -29.65
CA PRO A 3 -2.12 -5.26 -30.79
C PRO A 3 -2.04 -3.78 -30.42
N GLU A 4 -1.02 -3.07 -30.93
CA GLU A 4 -0.83 -1.64 -30.64
C GLU A 4 -2.06 -0.80 -31.01
N THR A 5 -2.78 -1.19 -32.07
CA THR A 5 -4.05 -0.58 -32.47
C THR A 5 -5.16 -0.72 -31.41
N ASP A 6 -5.18 -1.84 -30.68
CA ASP A 6 -6.17 -2.09 -29.64
C ASP A 6 -5.80 -1.36 -28.34
N ILE A 7 -4.49 -1.25 -28.05
CA ILE A 7 -3.98 -0.39 -26.97
C ILE A 7 -4.40 1.07 -27.23
N GLN A 8 -4.23 1.56 -28.45
CA GLN A 8 -4.64 2.92 -28.82
C GLN A 8 -6.15 3.14 -28.68
N LYS A 9 -6.99 2.19 -29.11
CA LYS A 9 -8.45 2.28 -28.92
C LYS A 9 -8.83 2.33 -27.45
N LEU A 10 -8.29 1.44 -26.63
CA LEU A 10 -8.54 1.41 -25.18
C LEU A 10 -8.03 2.67 -24.49
N ALA A 11 -6.90 3.22 -24.92
CA ALA A 11 -6.39 4.50 -24.43
C ALA A 11 -7.32 5.67 -24.79
N ILE A 12 -7.90 5.68 -25.99
CA ILE A 12 -8.89 6.69 -26.41
C ILE A 12 -10.15 6.58 -25.54
N GLU A 13 -10.68 5.37 -25.33
CA GLU A 13 -11.84 5.14 -24.47
C GLU A 13 -11.58 5.57 -23.02
N SER A 14 -10.39 5.28 -22.51
CA SER A 14 -9.94 5.71 -21.18
C SER A 14 -9.88 7.24 -21.07
N ARG A 15 -9.34 7.92 -22.10
CA ARG A 15 -9.33 9.38 -22.17
C ARG A 15 -10.73 9.97 -22.23
N GLN A 16 -11.63 9.39 -23.03
CA GLN A 16 -13.04 9.81 -23.10
C GLN A 16 -13.73 9.65 -21.75
N ARG A 17 -13.47 8.55 -21.04
CA ARG A 17 -14.00 8.32 -19.70
C ARG A 17 -13.46 9.35 -18.70
N LEU A 18 -12.18 9.72 -18.77
CA LEU A 18 -11.61 10.78 -17.94
C LEU A 18 -12.29 12.13 -18.20
N ILE A 19 -12.47 12.51 -19.47
CA ILE A 19 -13.16 13.75 -19.85
C ILE A 19 -14.60 13.76 -19.33
N GLN A 20 -15.31 12.64 -19.50
CA GLN A 20 -16.68 12.49 -19.00
C GLN A 20 -16.72 12.57 -17.46
N GLU A 21 -15.79 11.92 -16.77
CA GLU A 21 -15.67 12.02 -15.31
C GLU A 21 -15.42 13.46 -14.87
N PHE A 22 -14.56 14.18 -15.59
CA PHE A 22 -14.24 15.58 -15.29
C PHE A 22 -15.44 16.48 -15.49
N ALA A 23 -16.22 16.24 -16.54
CA ALA A 23 -17.47 16.93 -16.80
C ALA A 23 -18.56 16.60 -15.77
N GLU A 24 -18.69 15.34 -15.33
CA GLU A 24 -19.77 14.92 -14.43
C GLU A 24 -19.47 15.22 -12.96
N THR A 25 -18.25 14.91 -12.51
CA THR A 25 -17.87 14.96 -11.09
C THR A 25 -17.43 16.35 -10.67
N TYR A 26 -16.76 17.07 -11.57
CA TYR A 26 -16.04 18.29 -11.23
C TYR A 26 -16.57 19.55 -11.91
N ALA A 27 -17.54 19.47 -12.85
CA ALA A 27 -18.26 20.66 -13.32
C ALA A 27 -18.98 21.39 -12.18
N ASN A 28 -19.48 20.63 -11.19
CA ASN A 28 -20.14 21.19 -10.01
C ASN A 28 -19.16 21.70 -8.94
N LEU A 29 -17.84 21.52 -9.11
CA LEU A 29 -16.87 21.96 -8.10
C LEU A 29 -16.99 23.46 -7.84
N ARG A 30 -17.14 24.26 -8.91
CA ARG A 30 -17.33 25.71 -8.82
C ARG A 30 -18.59 26.10 -8.04
N GLU A 31 -19.69 25.37 -8.21
CA GLU A 31 -20.92 25.61 -7.47
C GLU A 31 -20.81 25.17 -6.01
N ARG A 32 -20.15 24.04 -5.75
CA ARG A 32 -19.93 23.51 -4.40
C ARG A 32 -19.03 24.41 -3.57
N VAL A 33 -17.98 24.96 -4.18
CA VAL A 33 -17.07 25.94 -3.55
C VAL A 33 -17.84 27.19 -3.09
N ARG A 34 -18.80 27.69 -3.88
CA ARG A 34 -19.65 28.83 -3.49
C ARG A 34 -20.55 28.55 -2.27
N ARG A 35 -20.77 27.28 -1.92
CA ARG A 35 -21.58 26.88 -0.76
C ARG A 35 -20.74 26.64 0.50
N VAL A 36 -19.42 26.75 0.39
CA VAL A 36 -18.51 26.65 1.54
C VAL A 36 -18.77 27.85 2.47
N PRO A 37 -18.97 27.65 3.77
CA PRO A 37 -19.15 28.76 4.71
C PRO A 37 -17.90 29.65 4.76
N ASP A 38 -18.06 30.95 4.53
CA ASP A 38 -16.94 31.91 4.50
C ASP A 38 -16.14 31.91 5.80
N ASN A 39 -16.80 31.77 6.95
CA ASN A 39 -16.13 31.74 8.26
C ASN A 39 -15.17 30.54 8.38
N ASP A 40 -15.57 29.37 7.89
CA ASP A 40 -14.76 28.17 7.97
C ASP A 40 -13.55 28.28 7.03
N ALA A 41 -13.77 28.76 5.80
CA ALA A 41 -12.68 29.01 4.85
C ALA A 41 -11.70 30.08 5.34
N LEU A 42 -12.20 31.16 5.95
CA LEU A 42 -11.37 32.20 6.57
C LEU A 42 -10.54 31.66 7.73
N ASN A 43 -11.09 30.77 8.55
CA ASN A 43 -10.36 30.12 9.63
C ASN A 43 -9.21 29.25 9.09
N VAL A 44 -9.48 28.45 8.05
CA VAL A 44 -8.46 27.63 7.38
C VAL A 44 -7.37 28.51 6.75
N SER A 45 -7.77 29.56 6.03
CA SER A 45 -6.85 30.52 5.40
C SER A 45 -5.91 31.17 6.43
N LYS A 46 -6.43 31.61 7.58
CA LYS A 46 -5.63 32.17 8.68
C LYS A 46 -4.72 31.13 9.34
N GLN A 47 -5.25 29.94 9.61
CA GLN A 47 -4.51 28.88 10.30
C GLN A 47 -3.34 28.34 9.46
N LEU A 48 -3.55 28.18 8.15
CA LEU A 48 -2.58 27.58 7.23
C LEU A 48 -1.85 28.62 6.37
N SER A 49 -2.15 29.91 6.55
CA SER A 49 -1.52 31.03 5.84
C SER A 49 -1.59 30.88 4.30
N CYS A 50 -2.76 30.52 3.78
CA CYS A 50 -3.01 30.36 2.34
C CYS A 50 -4.13 31.31 1.84
N PRO A 51 -4.19 31.60 0.53
CA PRO A 51 -5.27 32.39 -0.06
C PRO A 51 -6.65 31.81 0.28
N LEU A 52 -7.66 32.67 0.42
CA LEU A 52 -9.01 32.26 0.78
C LEU A 52 -9.58 31.25 -0.22
N GLU A 53 -9.31 31.47 -1.51
CA GLU A 53 -9.78 30.64 -2.60
C GLU A 53 -9.21 29.21 -2.51
N VAL A 54 -7.92 29.09 -2.18
CA VAL A 54 -7.26 27.80 -1.91
C VAL A 54 -7.87 27.15 -0.67
N ALA A 55 -8.11 27.92 0.40
CA ALA A 55 -8.73 27.42 1.62
C ALA A 55 -10.15 26.88 1.39
N MET A 56 -10.96 27.53 0.54
CA MET A 56 -12.30 27.07 0.20
C MET A 56 -12.28 25.72 -0.51
N VAL A 57 -11.40 25.55 -1.50
CA VAL A 57 -11.29 24.28 -2.24
C VAL A 57 -10.69 23.18 -1.35
N ALA A 58 -9.65 23.49 -0.57
CA ALA A 58 -9.06 22.55 0.39
C ALA A 58 -10.09 22.08 1.44
N TYR A 59 -10.97 22.99 1.90
CA TYR A 59 -12.07 22.64 2.79
C TYR A 59 -13.04 21.64 2.16
N LEU A 60 -13.40 21.87 0.90
CA LEU A 60 -14.26 20.94 0.16
C LEU A 60 -13.63 19.55 0.02
N ILE A 61 -12.35 19.48 -0.35
CA ILE A 61 -11.59 18.22 -0.48
C ILE A 61 -11.57 17.45 0.85
N ASN A 62 -11.42 18.17 1.96
CA ASN A 62 -11.46 17.60 3.31
C ASN A 62 -12.87 17.11 3.68
N MET A 63 -13.91 17.87 3.34
CA MET A 63 -15.31 17.47 3.56
C MET A 63 -15.72 16.25 2.72
N ASP A 64 -15.15 16.10 1.51
CA ASP A 64 -15.33 14.92 0.67
C ASP A 64 -14.54 13.70 1.18
N GLY A 65 -13.76 13.84 2.25
CA GLY A 65 -13.01 12.76 2.88
C GLY A 65 -11.83 12.26 2.04
N ILE A 66 -11.36 13.06 1.08
CA ILE A 66 -10.25 12.68 0.19
C ILE A 66 -8.91 12.79 0.91
N MET A 67 -8.66 13.92 1.57
CA MET A 67 -7.44 14.16 2.36
C MET A 67 -7.63 15.29 3.38
N GLY A 68 -6.72 15.39 4.35
CA GLY A 68 -6.78 16.43 5.36
C GLY A 68 -6.46 17.83 4.81
N LEU A 69 -7.03 18.87 5.44
CA LEU A 69 -6.84 20.29 5.07
C LEU A 69 -5.39 20.68 4.81
N ARG A 70 -4.49 20.34 5.74
CA ARG A 70 -3.08 20.69 5.64
C ARG A 70 -2.42 20.04 4.43
N GLN A 71 -2.72 18.78 4.15
CA GLN A 71 -2.17 18.07 2.99
C GLN A 71 -2.68 18.68 1.69
N ALA A 72 -3.98 19.01 1.62
CA ALA A 72 -4.55 19.68 0.45
C ALA A 72 -3.87 21.04 0.19
N VAL A 73 -3.74 21.88 1.22
CA VAL A 73 -3.05 23.17 1.11
C VAL A 73 -1.59 23.01 0.70
N ASP A 74 -0.87 22.06 1.30
CA ASP A 74 0.54 21.79 0.96
C ASP A 74 0.69 21.42 -0.53
N LEU A 75 -0.25 20.67 -1.12
CA LEU A 75 -0.25 20.34 -2.55
C LEU A 75 -0.50 21.57 -3.44
N PHE A 76 -1.49 22.41 -3.11
CA PHE A 76 -1.72 23.66 -3.82
C PHE A 76 -0.49 24.58 -3.77
N THR A 77 0.11 24.73 -2.60
CA THR A 77 1.31 25.56 -2.42
C THR A 77 2.49 25.01 -3.23
N THR A 78 2.67 23.68 -3.28
CA THR A 78 3.73 23.05 -4.07
C THR A 78 3.59 23.38 -5.57
N GLU A 79 2.36 23.34 -6.11
CA GLU A 79 2.14 23.68 -7.53
C GLU A 79 2.29 25.19 -7.79
N LEU A 80 1.85 26.05 -6.86
CA LEU A 80 2.10 27.50 -6.97
C LEU A 80 3.60 27.81 -6.98
N GLU A 81 4.37 27.20 -6.09
CA GLU A 81 5.83 27.33 -6.04
C GLU A 81 6.48 26.80 -7.33
N ARG A 82 6.02 25.66 -7.86
CA ARG A 82 6.49 25.13 -9.14
C ARG A 82 6.27 26.14 -10.27
N ARG A 83 5.05 26.68 -10.37
CA ARG A 83 4.69 27.68 -11.39
C ARG A 83 5.51 28.95 -11.28
N ALA A 84 5.73 29.46 -10.07
CA ALA A 84 6.61 30.59 -9.83
C ALA A 84 8.05 30.30 -10.29
N ASN A 85 8.58 29.12 -10.00
CA ASN A 85 9.95 28.71 -10.38
C ASN A 85 10.15 28.61 -11.90
N ILE A 86 9.12 28.28 -12.67
CA ILE A 86 9.18 28.20 -14.16
C ILE A 86 8.79 29.52 -14.85
N GLY A 87 8.54 30.58 -14.08
CA GLY A 87 8.14 31.90 -14.58
C GLY A 87 6.69 32.00 -15.05
N GLU A 88 5.82 31.07 -14.65
CA GLU A 88 4.38 31.03 -14.96
C GLU A 88 3.54 31.28 -13.70
N ASP A 89 3.99 32.22 -12.86
CA ASP A 89 3.36 32.50 -11.56
C ASP A 89 1.89 32.88 -11.72
N VAL A 90 1.05 32.41 -10.80
CA VAL A 90 -0.38 32.72 -10.80
C VAL A 90 -0.54 34.14 -10.24
N PRO A 91 -1.06 35.11 -11.01
CA PRO A 91 -1.21 36.46 -10.50
C PRO A 91 -2.06 36.45 -9.23
N ASN A 92 -1.60 37.15 -8.19
CA ASN A 92 -2.26 37.21 -6.88
C ASN A 92 -3.51 38.11 -6.91
N LEU A 93 -4.46 37.72 -7.75
CA LEU A 93 -5.78 38.29 -7.90
C LEU A 93 -6.79 37.19 -7.55
N PRO A 94 -7.82 37.48 -6.72
CA PRO A 94 -8.80 36.48 -6.28
C PRO A 94 -9.38 35.61 -7.39
N GLY A 95 -9.70 36.21 -8.55
CA GLY A 95 -10.22 35.47 -9.70
C GLY A 95 -9.23 34.43 -10.24
N ASN A 96 -7.96 34.80 -10.38
CA ASN A 96 -6.92 33.93 -10.94
C ASN A 96 -6.57 32.80 -9.97
N VAL A 97 -6.46 33.13 -8.67
CA VAL A 97 -6.20 32.13 -7.62
C VAL A 97 -7.38 31.16 -7.49
N MET A 98 -8.62 31.63 -7.63
CA MET A 98 -9.80 30.76 -7.67
C MET A 98 -9.80 29.83 -8.87
N GLU A 99 -9.51 30.32 -10.09
CA GLU A 99 -9.44 29.45 -11.26
C GLU A 99 -8.34 28.40 -11.13
N PHE A 100 -7.17 28.81 -10.66
CA PHE A 100 -6.09 27.88 -10.31
C PHE A 100 -6.56 26.84 -9.30
N ALA A 101 -7.14 27.25 -8.17
CA ALA A 101 -7.57 26.36 -7.11
C ALA A 101 -8.65 25.37 -7.59
N LEU A 102 -9.54 25.78 -8.49
CA LEU A 102 -10.55 24.90 -9.07
C LEU A 102 -9.94 23.84 -10.01
N ILE A 103 -9.00 24.23 -10.87
CA ILE A 103 -8.33 23.31 -11.80
C ILE A 103 -7.48 22.32 -11.02
N GLU A 104 -6.64 22.83 -10.12
CA GLU A 104 -5.74 22.01 -9.31
C GLU A 104 -6.52 21.14 -8.33
N GLY A 105 -7.57 21.69 -7.70
CA GLY A 105 -8.42 20.94 -6.78
C GLY A 105 -9.14 19.76 -7.43
N ARG A 106 -9.52 19.89 -8.71
CA ARG A 106 -10.05 18.77 -9.51
C ARG A 106 -9.01 17.67 -9.67
N TRP A 107 -7.77 18.01 -10.00
CA TRP A 107 -6.69 17.03 -10.16
C TRP A 107 -6.33 16.36 -8.83
N ILE A 108 -6.15 17.14 -7.77
CA ILE A 108 -5.90 16.61 -6.41
C ILE A 108 -7.00 15.61 -6.03
N SER A 109 -8.27 15.99 -6.22
CA SER A 109 -9.42 15.13 -5.90
C SER A 109 -9.44 13.84 -6.72
N HIS A 110 -9.13 13.92 -8.03
CA HIS A 110 -9.10 12.76 -8.90
C HIS A 110 -7.94 11.82 -8.55
N ILE A 111 -6.72 12.36 -8.42
CA ILE A 111 -5.48 11.60 -8.19
C ILE A 111 -5.54 10.88 -6.84
N TYR A 112 -5.88 11.59 -5.76
CA TYR A 112 -5.91 11.04 -4.40
C TYR A 112 -7.22 10.34 -4.05
N GLY A 113 -8.28 10.55 -4.83
CA GLY A 113 -9.57 9.87 -4.68
C GLY A 113 -9.69 8.66 -5.60
N ARG A 114 -10.36 8.87 -6.74
CA ARG A 114 -10.79 7.78 -7.62
C ARG A 114 -9.62 7.05 -8.29
N PHE A 115 -8.62 7.77 -8.77
CA PHE A 115 -7.48 7.19 -9.49
C PHE A 115 -6.73 6.18 -8.62
N ALA A 116 -6.25 6.59 -7.44
CA ALA A 116 -5.52 5.70 -6.54
C ALA A 116 -6.31 4.43 -6.19
N ARG A 117 -7.61 4.57 -5.89
CA ARG A 117 -8.50 3.45 -5.59
C ARG A 117 -8.71 2.51 -6.78
N GLN A 118 -8.91 3.06 -7.98
CA GLN A 118 -9.11 2.26 -9.18
C GLN A 118 -7.82 1.58 -9.62
N LEU A 119 -6.67 2.25 -9.50
CA LEU A 119 -5.37 1.65 -9.79
C LEU A 119 -5.11 0.45 -8.89
N GLU A 120 -5.41 0.54 -7.60
CA GLU A 120 -5.31 -0.57 -6.65
C GLU A 120 -6.21 -1.76 -7.05
N LEU A 121 -7.41 -1.50 -7.57
CA LEU A 121 -8.30 -2.57 -8.05
C LEU A 121 -7.76 -3.25 -9.31
N HIS A 122 -7.27 -2.47 -10.26
CA HIS A 122 -6.76 -3.00 -11.53
C HIS A 122 -5.38 -3.66 -11.38
N SER A 123 -4.58 -3.29 -10.38
CA SER A 123 -3.27 -3.90 -10.12
C SER A 123 -3.36 -5.30 -9.48
N ARG A 124 -4.55 -5.75 -9.06
CA ARG A 124 -4.75 -7.08 -8.46
C ARG A 124 -4.45 -8.22 -9.43
N SER A 125 -4.87 -8.10 -10.70
CA SER A 125 -4.57 -9.13 -11.71
C SER A 125 -3.06 -9.29 -11.90
N LEU A 126 -2.36 -8.17 -12.03
CA LEU A 126 -0.91 -8.14 -12.16
C LEU A 126 -0.22 -8.67 -10.90
N SER A 127 -0.67 -8.28 -9.71
CA SER A 127 -0.11 -8.77 -8.44
C SER A 127 -0.23 -10.29 -8.33
N ASN A 128 -1.38 -10.86 -8.70
CA ASN A 128 -1.58 -12.32 -8.69
C ASN A 128 -0.64 -13.05 -9.69
N LEU A 129 -0.36 -12.45 -10.84
CA LEU A 129 0.59 -13.01 -11.81
C LEU A 129 2.03 -12.95 -11.30
N GLU A 130 2.39 -11.87 -10.60
CA GLU A 130 3.74 -11.66 -10.04
C GLU A 130 3.98 -12.40 -8.70
N ASP A 131 2.95 -12.71 -7.92
CA ASP A 131 3.07 -13.38 -6.60
C ASP A 131 3.22 -14.91 -6.72
N VAL A 132 2.70 -15.52 -7.79
CA VAL A 132 2.79 -16.97 -8.05
C VAL A 132 4.10 -17.30 -8.81
N VAL A 133 5.14 -16.50 -8.61
CA VAL A 133 6.42 -16.62 -9.31
C VAL A 133 7.50 -16.90 -8.28
N ASP A 134 8.02 -18.13 -8.30
CA ASP A 134 9.35 -18.37 -7.75
C ASP A 134 10.36 -17.72 -8.70
N PHE A 135 11.15 -16.79 -8.18
CA PHE A 135 12.13 -16.02 -8.97
C PHE A 135 13.14 -16.88 -9.74
N ASN A 136 13.21 -18.18 -9.44
CA ASN A 136 14.13 -19.14 -10.06
C ASN A 136 13.50 -19.93 -11.23
N ASP A 137 12.18 -20.06 -11.32
CA ASP A 137 11.49 -20.88 -12.34
C ASP A 137 10.26 -20.17 -12.92
N ILE A 138 10.50 -19.15 -13.74
CA ILE A 138 9.42 -18.46 -14.48
C ILE A 138 9.23 -19.10 -15.85
N GLU A 139 8.02 -19.57 -16.11
CA GLU A 139 7.61 -20.02 -17.44
C GLU A 139 7.45 -18.84 -18.43
N VAL A 140 7.82 -19.06 -19.68
CA VAL A 140 7.81 -18.05 -20.75
C VAL A 140 6.41 -17.49 -20.99
N GLU A 141 5.37 -18.32 -21.00
CA GLU A 141 3.98 -17.89 -21.16
C GLU A 141 3.53 -16.95 -20.04
N LYS A 142 4.02 -17.21 -18.82
CA LYS A 142 3.74 -16.38 -17.66
C LYS A 142 4.48 -15.05 -17.73
N ALA A 143 5.75 -15.06 -18.16
CA ALA A 143 6.50 -13.84 -18.45
C ALA A 143 5.77 -12.97 -19.50
N LEU A 144 5.26 -13.57 -20.58
CA LEU A 144 4.45 -12.87 -21.58
C LEU A 144 3.15 -12.31 -21.00
N SER A 145 2.48 -13.06 -20.12
CA SER A 145 1.25 -12.63 -19.45
C SER A 145 1.49 -11.43 -18.52
N ILE A 146 2.60 -11.44 -17.77
CA ILE A 146 3.03 -10.31 -16.93
C ILE A 146 3.29 -9.07 -17.79
N VAL A 147 4.04 -9.21 -18.89
CA VAL A 147 4.32 -8.08 -19.80
C VAL A 147 3.03 -7.53 -20.39
N ALA A 148 2.09 -8.38 -20.79
CA ALA A 148 0.82 -7.97 -21.37
C ALA A 148 -0.07 -7.22 -20.37
N GLU A 149 -0.29 -7.77 -19.17
CA GLU A 149 -1.11 -7.11 -18.14
C GLU A 149 -0.47 -5.82 -17.64
N ARG A 150 0.86 -5.78 -17.51
CA ARG A 150 1.57 -4.56 -17.14
C ARG A 150 1.46 -3.49 -18.22
N THR A 151 1.60 -3.87 -19.49
CA THR A 151 1.46 -2.96 -20.63
C THR A 151 0.04 -2.40 -20.71
N LYS A 152 -0.96 -3.26 -20.54
CA LYS A 152 -2.36 -2.85 -20.46
C LYS A 152 -2.56 -1.82 -19.34
N LEU A 153 -2.15 -2.12 -18.11
CA LEU A 153 -2.32 -1.19 -16.99
C LEU A 153 -1.56 0.13 -17.19
N ALA A 154 -0.30 0.07 -17.66
CA ALA A 154 0.50 1.26 -17.88
C ALA A 154 -0.07 2.12 -19.02
N GLU A 155 -0.34 1.54 -20.19
CA GLU A 155 -0.65 2.30 -21.41
C GLU A 155 -2.12 2.60 -21.62
N THR A 156 -3.03 1.74 -21.18
CA THR A 156 -4.47 1.99 -21.37
C THR A 156 -5.09 2.72 -20.19
N TYR A 157 -4.53 2.57 -18.98
CA TYR A 157 -5.10 3.17 -17.78
C TYR A 157 -4.30 4.39 -17.28
N ILE A 158 -2.99 4.26 -17.02
CA ILE A 158 -2.21 5.35 -16.43
C ILE A 158 -1.79 6.40 -17.46
N LEU A 159 -1.25 5.96 -18.60
CA LEU A 159 -0.68 6.85 -19.63
C LEU A 159 -1.65 7.95 -20.11
N PRO A 160 -2.94 7.65 -20.42
CA PRO A 160 -3.87 8.70 -20.86
C PRO A 160 -4.13 9.76 -19.80
N ILE A 161 -4.07 9.39 -18.51
CA ILE A 161 -4.32 10.30 -17.39
C ILE A 161 -3.13 11.23 -17.19
N ILE A 162 -1.90 10.70 -17.21
CA ILE A 162 -0.69 11.52 -17.08
C ILE A 162 -0.49 12.44 -18.29
N GLU A 163 -0.90 12.03 -19.50
CA GLU A 163 -0.87 12.88 -20.69
C GLU A 163 -1.81 14.09 -20.55
N GLU A 164 -3.05 13.88 -20.09
CA GLU A 164 -3.98 14.99 -19.86
C GLU A 164 -3.51 15.88 -18.70
N TRP A 165 -2.96 15.29 -17.63
CA TRP A 165 -2.36 16.06 -16.54
C TRP A 165 -1.22 16.95 -17.06
N GLN A 166 -0.30 16.41 -17.86
CA GLN A 166 0.84 17.16 -18.39
C GLN A 166 0.40 18.31 -19.30
N LYS A 167 -0.68 18.15 -20.07
CA LYS A 167 -1.24 19.22 -20.91
C LYS A 167 -1.75 20.41 -20.10
N GLU A 168 -2.38 20.16 -18.95
CA GLU A 168 -2.90 21.22 -18.09
C GLU A 168 -1.84 21.83 -17.16
N HIS A 169 -0.71 21.14 -16.95
CA HIS A 169 0.41 21.59 -16.13
C HIS A 169 1.56 22.10 -16.99
N ILE A 170 1.56 23.40 -17.26
CA ILE A 170 2.51 24.08 -18.13
C ILE A 170 3.95 23.77 -17.72
N LYS A 171 4.79 23.41 -18.70
CA LYS A 171 6.22 23.07 -18.55
C LYS A 171 6.49 21.98 -17.49
N SER A 172 5.52 21.11 -17.19
CA SER A 172 5.73 20.02 -16.26
C SER A 172 6.65 18.94 -16.83
N THR A 173 7.52 18.43 -15.96
CA THR A 173 8.49 17.37 -16.24
C THR A 173 7.95 16.01 -15.79
N SER A 174 8.63 14.93 -16.17
CA SER A 174 8.28 13.59 -15.66
C SER A 174 8.50 13.43 -14.16
N ALA A 175 9.41 14.20 -13.56
CA ALA A 175 9.57 14.23 -12.11
C ALA A 175 8.40 14.90 -11.40
N ASP A 176 7.79 15.92 -11.99
CA ASP A 176 6.57 16.54 -11.46
C ASP A 176 5.41 15.52 -11.46
N ILE A 177 5.24 14.78 -12.55
CA ILE A 177 4.24 13.70 -12.65
C ILE A 177 4.48 12.65 -11.56
N ILE A 178 5.72 12.16 -11.44
CA ILE A 178 6.08 11.17 -10.42
C ILE A 178 5.83 11.71 -9.00
N SER A 179 6.09 12.99 -8.76
CA SER A 179 5.89 13.65 -7.46
C SER A 179 4.43 13.91 -7.14
N SER A 180 3.56 14.08 -8.14
CA SER A 180 2.12 14.25 -7.95
C SER A 180 1.39 12.90 -7.77
N PHE A 181 1.69 11.92 -8.62
CA PHE A 181 1.02 10.62 -8.63
C PHE A 181 1.63 9.63 -7.63
N GLY A 182 2.94 9.67 -7.43
CA GLY A 182 3.64 8.70 -6.59
C GLY A 182 3.21 8.70 -5.11
N PRO A 183 3.11 9.86 -4.43
CA PRO A 183 2.59 9.90 -3.07
C PRO A 183 1.13 9.46 -2.98
N ALA A 184 0.30 9.78 -3.97
CA ALA A 184 -1.10 9.33 -3.99
C ALA A 184 -1.22 7.80 -4.06
N ILE A 185 -0.34 7.15 -4.84
CA ILE A 185 -0.30 5.69 -4.97
C ILE A 185 0.30 5.02 -3.72
N THR A 186 1.40 5.56 -3.19
CA THR A 186 2.22 4.89 -2.16
C THR A 186 1.92 5.32 -0.74
N LYS A 187 1.25 6.46 -0.55
CA LYS A 187 1.12 7.19 0.71
C LYS A 187 2.46 7.56 1.35
N TRP A 188 3.56 7.62 0.57
CA TRP A 188 4.88 7.99 1.09
C TRP A 188 4.99 9.48 1.37
N ASN A 189 5.79 9.84 2.37
CA ASN A 189 6.08 11.24 2.69
C ASN A 189 6.88 11.90 1.57
N GLN A 190 6.32 12.96 1.01
CA GLN A 190 6.86 13.77 -0.09
C GLN A 190 8.30 14.26 0.16
N LYS A 191 8.66 14.58 1.41
CA LYS A 191 10.01 15.02 1.77
C LYS A 191 11.10 13.96 1.55
N THR A 192 10.72 12.68 1.57
CA THR A 192 11.66 11.54 1.47
C THR A 192 11.54 10.78 0.15
N ILE A 193 10.66 11.22 -0.75
CA ILE A 193 10.17 10.39 -1.84
C ILE A 193 11.17 10.26 -2.99
N ASN A 194 11.92 11.32 -3.30
CA ASN A 194 12.87 11.32 -4.41
C ASN A 194 14.01 10.30 -4.25
N GLY A 195 14.51 10.12 -3.02
CA GLY A 195 15.50 9.09 -2.71
C GLY A 195 14.94 7.67 -2.91
N LYS A 196 13.68 7.45 -2.49
CA LYS A 196 12.98 6.18 -2.67
C LYS A 196 12.71 5.89 -4.15
N PHE A 197 12.31 6.88 -4.94
CA PHE A 197 12.07 6.70 -6.38
C PHE A 197 13.31 6.21 -7.12
N LYS A 198 14.48 6.77 -6.86
CA LYS A 198 15.75 6.28 -7.47
C LYS A 198 16.03 4.83 -7.13
N GLN A 199 15.77 4.41 -5.89
CA GLN A 199 15.93 3.01 -5.46
C GLN A 199 14.91 2.11 -6.17
N VAL A 200 13.66 2.54 -6.26
CA VAL A 200 12.59 1.75 -6.90
C VAL A 200 12.82 1.63 -8.40
N ILE A 201 13.28 2.68 -9.10
CA ILE A 201 13.61 2.60 -10.54
C ILE A 201 14.61 1.47 -10.81
N ARG A 202 15.65 1.35 -9.98
CA ARG A 202 16.62 0.24 -10.11
C ARG A 202 15.97 -1.12 -9.90
N ARG A 203 14.99 -1.23 -8.99
CA ARG A 203 14.20 -2.45 -8.79
C ARG A 203 13.30 -2.74 -10.00
N THR A 204 12.65 -1.72 -10.57
CA THR A 204 11.85 -1.84 -11.80
C THR A 204 12.71 -2.37 -12.95
N GLN A 205 13.92 -1.82 -13.11
CA GLN A 205 14.86 -2.29 -14.13
C GLN A 205 15.33 -3.72 -13.88
N ALA A 206 15.66 -4.08 -12.64
CA ALA A 206 16.04 -5.44 -12.29
C ALA A 206 14.92 -6.43 -12.62
N HIS A 207 13.68 -6.07 -12.34
CA HIS A 207 12.51 -6.87 -12.68
C HIS A 207 12.32 -7.02 -14.19
N PHE A 208 12.48 -5.95 -14.98
CA PHE A 208 12.44 -6.04 -16.44
C PHE A 208 13.56 -6.89 -17.03
N ARG A 209 14.78 -6.79 -16.49
CA ARG A 209 15.91 -7.64 -16.90
C ARG A 209 15.64 -9.11 -16.63
N LEU A 210 15.03 -9.41 -15.48
CA LEU A 210 14.66 -10.78 -15.10
C LEU A 210 13.62 -11.36 -16.06
N ILE A 211 12.56 -10.61 -16.36
CA ILE A 211 11.55 -11.03 -17.36
C ILE A 211 12.19 -11.22 -18.74
N ARG A 212 13.05 -10.28 -19.15
CA ARG A 212 13.78 -10.35 -20.42
C ARG A 212 14.65 -11.60 -20.52
N GLU A 213 15.38 -11.94 -19.47
CA GLU A 213 16.23 -13.15 -19.42
C GLU A 213 15.39 -14.42 -19.62
N VAL A 214 14.23 -14.51 -18.98
CA VAL A 214 13.29 -15.64 -19.14
C VAL A 214 12.81 -15.74 -20.60
N LEU A 215 12.43 -14.60 -21.20
CA LEU A 215 11.99 -14.56 -22.60
C LEU A 215 13.11 -14.93 -23.59
N THR A 216 14.37 -14.65 -23.26
CA THR A 216 15.53 -14.98 -24.12
C THR A 216 15.83 -16.49 -24.13
N LYS A 217 15.37 -17.25 -23.13
CA LYS A 217 15.59 -18.70 -23.02
C LYS A 217 14.70 -19.52 -23.97
N SER A 218 13.65 -18.92 -24.54
CA SER A 218 12.79 -19.57 -25.54
C SER A 218 13.16 -19.19 -26.97
N SER A 219 13.14 -20.17 -27.87
CA SER A 219 13.39 -20.00 -29.30
C SER A 219 12.20 -19.40 -30.06
N ASP A 220 12.51 -18.42 -30.91
CA ASP A 220 11.84 -17.93 -32.12
C ASP A 220 10.30 -17.80 -32.09
N SER A 221 9.82 -16.72 -31.47
CA SER A 221 8.47 -16.20 -31.71
C SER A 221 8.52 -14.70 -31.89
N PHE A 222 7.90 -14.19 -32.96
CA PHE A 222 7.76 -12.75 -33.21
C PHE A 222 7.18 -11.99 -32.01
N THR A 223 6.30 -12.63 -31.23
CA THR A 223 5.71 -12.02 -30.03
C THR A 223 6.70 -11.89 -28.87
N ILE A 224 7.67 -12.81 -28.79
CA ILE A 224 8.73 -12.80 -27.79
C ILE A 224 9.76 -11.73 -28.16
N ASP A 225 10.17 -11.66 -29.43
CA ASP A 225 11.09 -10.63 -29.92
C ASP A 225 10.55 -9.21 -29.73
N ALA A 226 9.26 -9.01 -30.01
CA ALA A 226 8.58 -7.74 -29.78
C ALA A 226 8.51 -7.38 -28.28
N SER A 227 8.25 -8.36 -27.40
CA SER A 227 8.28 -8.17 -25.94
C SER A 227 9.67 -7.81 -25.45
N ILE A 228 10.72 -8.49 -25.93
CA ILE A 228 12.12 -8.22 -25.57
C ILE A 228 12.52 -6.81 -26.00
N THR A 229 12.25 -6.43 -27.25
CA THR A 229 12.55 -5.09 -27.79
C THR A 229 11.89 -4.00 -26.96
N ARG A 230 10.62 -4.23 -26.56
CA ARG A 230 9.88 -3.30 -25.71
C ARG A 230 10.48 -3.20 -24.30
N LEU A 231 10.87 -4.32 -23.70
CA LEU A 231 11.53 -4.33 -22.40
C LEU A 231 12.90 -3.63 -22.45
N ASP A 232 13.68 -3.85 -23.50
CA ASP A 232 14.98 -3.20 -23.70
C ASP A 232 14.83 -1.68 -23.78
N ARG A 233 13.87 -1.21 -24.59
CA ARG A 233 13.52 0.21 -24.65
C ARG A 233 13.13 0.77 -23.28
N LEU A 234 12.29 0.08 -22.52
CA LEU A 234 11.88 0.53 -21.17
C LEU A 234 13.06 0.54 -20.18
N ILE A 235 13.96 -0.45 -20.25
CA ILE A 235 15.17 -0.50 -19.41
C ILE A 235 16.06 0.72 -19.70
N ASP A 236 16.25 1.03 -20.99
CA ASP A 236 17.05 2.18 -21.44
C ASP A 236 16.41 3.52 -21.07
N GLU A 237 15.09 3.66 -21.25
CA GLU A 237 14.36 4.85 -20.84
C GLU A 237 14.45 5.05 -19.31
N LEU A 238 14.32 3.99 -18.51
CA LEU A 238 14.47 4.05 -17.05
C LEU A 238 15.92 4.34 -16.57
N ASN A 239 16.92 4.25 -17.45
CA ASN A 239 18.29 4.67 -17.12
C ASN A 239 18.47 6.19 -17.14
N GLN A 240 17.51 6.93 -17.72
CA GLN A 240 17.59 8.38 -17.81
C GLN A 240 17.27 9.07 -16.46
N PRO A 241 17.68 10.34 -16.28
CA PRO A 241 17.24 11.16 -15.15
C PRO A 241 15.72 11.21 -15.02
N LEU A 242 15.23 11.35 -13.77
CA LEU A 242 13.78 11.40 -13.46
C LEU A 242 13.02 12.44 -14.29
N ASP A 243 13.64 13.59 -14.55
CA ASP A 243 13.03 14.73 -15.24
C ASP A 243 12.92 14.52 -16.75
N SER A 244 13.65 13.54 -17.31
CA SER A 244 13.69 13.25 -18.75
C SER A 244 13.08 11.91 -19.14
N LEU A 245 12.46 11.21 -18.18
CA LEU A 245 11.74 9.98 -18.47
C LEU A 245 10.60 10.24 -19.46
N THR A 246 10.40 9.31 -20.40
CA THR A 246 9.22 9.31 -21.27
C THR A 246 7.95 9.07 -20.43
N LEU A 247 6.81 9.57 -20.88
CA LEU A 247 5.53 9.29 -20.21
C LEU A 247 5.22 7.79 -20.13
N GLN A 248 5.65 7.04 -21.15
CA GLN A 248 5.52 5.58 -21.18
C GLN A 248 6.33 4.94 -20.04
N ALA A 249 7.60 5.32 -19.86
CA ALA A 249 8.43 4.84 -18.76
C ALA A 249 7.87 5.26 -17.40
N VAL A 250 7.37 6.49 -17.27
CA VAL A 250 6.69 6.98 -16.05
C VAL A 250 5.48 6.10 -15.74
N ALA A 251 4.61 5.81 -16.71
CA ALA A 251 3.45 4.95 -16.49
C ALA A 251 3.84 3.55 -16.01
N HIS A 252 4.84 2.93 -16.64
CA HIS A 252 5.36 1.62 -16.22
C HIS A 252 6.03 1.65 -14.84
N PHE A 253 6.66 2.78 -14.48
CA PHE A 253 7.21 3.01 -13.14
C PHE A 253 6.09 3.18 -12.10
N LEU A 254 5.05 3.96 -12.40
CA LEU A 254 3.89 4.15 -11.53
C LEU A 254 3.16 2.82 -11.25
N VAL A 255 3.07 1.92 -12.24
CA VAL A 255 2.59 0.55 -12.01
C VAL A 255 3.45 -0.20 -10.97
N HIS A 256 4.78 -0.02 -11.00
CA HIS A 256 5.68 -0.76 -10.12
C HIS A 256 5.62 -0.32 -8.67
N ILE A 257 5.34 0.96 -8.41
CA ILE A 257 5.23 1.50 -7.04
C ILE A 257 3.88 1.21 -6.39
N VAL A 258 2.89 0.68 -7.13
CA VAL A 258 1.59 0.33 -6.56
C VAL A 258 1.84 -0.65 -5.40
N PRO A 259 1.37 -0.33 -4.18
CA PRO A 259 1.49 -1.26 -3.06
C PRO A 259 0.86 -2.59 -3.47
N ARG A 260 1.65 -3.66 -3.43
CA ARG A 260 1.11 -4.99 -3.67
C ARG A 260 0.07 -5.24 -2.60
N SER A 261 -1.09 -5.72 -3.01
CA SER A 261 -2.04 -6.27 -2.06
C SER A 261 -1.32 -7.46 -1.45
N SER A 262 -0.72 -7.28 -0.27
CA SER A 262 -0.24 -8.42 0.50
C SER A 262 -1.41 -9.39 0.50
N THR A 263 -1.22 -10.58 -0.03
CA THR A 263 -2.18 -11.67 0.04
C THR A 263 -2.45 -11.89 1.53
N GLY A 264 -3.39 -11.11 2.04
CA GLY A 264 -3.84 -11.21 3.39
C GLY A 264 -4.47 -12.58 3.43
N ARG A 265 -3.92 -13.47 4.25
CA ARG A 265 -4.71 -14.51 4.91
C ARG A 265 -6.10 -13.93 5.16
N GLY A 266 -7.12 -14.55 4.59
CA GLY A 266 -8.41 -13.95 4.20
C GLY A 266 -9.27 -13.34 5.30
N ASP A 267 -8.76 -12.31 5.97
CA ASP A 267 -9.38 -11.65 7.13
C ASP A 267 -9.32 -10.11 7.02
N ARG A 268 -9.24 -9.56 5.80
CA ARG A 268 -9.23 -8.10 5.60
C ARG A 268 -10.45 -7.66 4.82
N SER A 269 -11.47 -7.21 5.54
CA SER A 269 -12.61 -6.51 4.95
C SER A 269 -12.12 -5.18 4.32
N PRO A 270 -12.73 -4.73 3.22
CA PRO A 270 -12.37 -3.48 2.53
C PRO A 270 -12.74 -2.21 3.33
N PHE A 271 -13.22 -2.34 4.56
CA PHE A 271 -13.71 -1.22 5.38
C PHE A 271 -12.80 -0.88 6.57
N VAL A 272 -11.68 -1.59 6.75
CA VAL A 272 -10.72 -1.30 7.82
C VAL A 272 -9.43 -0.78 7.20
N ASP A 273 -9.31 0.55 7.15
CA ASP A 273 -8.06 1.22 6.83
C ASP A 273 -7.11 1.03 8.03
N VAL A 274 -6.23 0.03 7.96
CA VAL A 274 -5.16 -0.11 8.94
C VAL A 274 -4.13 0.93 8.58
N GLY A 275 -4.15 2.04 9.32
CA GLY A 275 -3.10 3.04 9.29
C GLY A 275 -1.73 2.37 9.27
N VAL A 276 -0.87 2.90 8.40
CA VAL A 276 0.55 2.58 8.25
C VAL A 276 1.15 2.14 9.57
N SER A 277 1.91 1.04 9.53
CA SER A 277 2.82 0.61 10.60
C SER A 277 3.38 1.84 11.30
N SER A 278 2.94 2.05 12.54
CA SER A 278 3.36 3.18 13.35
C SER A 278 4.87 3.08 13.49
N THR A 279 5.61 3.94 12.79
CA THR A 279 7.03 4.17 13.03
C THR A 279 7.17 4.96 14.33
N ARG A 280 6.74 4.38 15.44
CA ARG A 280 7.03 4.91 16.78
C ARG A 280 8.42 4.44 17.19
N GLY A 281 9.40 5.24 16.79
CA GLY A 281 10.74 5.30 17.42
C GLY A 281 11.69 4.17 17.05
N ASN A 282 12.43 4.35 15.94
CA ASN A 282 13.76 3.78 15.66
C ASN A 282 14.08 2.33 16.09
N LYS A 283 13.06 1.47 16.20
CA LYS A 283 13.19 0.02 16.27
C LYS A 283 12.34 -0.50 15.13
N ALA A 284 12.99 -0.99 14.09
CA ALA A 284 12.30 -1.89 13.16
C ALA A 284 11.80 -3.05 14.01
N GLU A 285 10.47 -3.19 14.13
CA GLU A 285 9.90 -4.42 14.67
C GLU A 285 10.36 -5.56 13.75
N PRO A 286 10.83 -6.70 14.29
CA PRO A 286 11.24 -7.82 13.46
C PRO A 286 10.07 -8.30 12.60
N ASP A 287 10.36 -8.74 11.37
CA ASP A 287 9.35 -9.26 10.44
C ASP A 287 8.58 -10.41 11.11
N LEU A 288 7.29 -10.20 11.35
CA LEU A 288 6.39 -11.19 11.95
C LEU A 288 6.07 -12.26 10.90
N SER A 289 6.87 -13.32 10.85
CA SER A 289 6.80 -14.38 9.83
C SER A 289 6.11 -15.65 10.33
N SER A 290 6.19 -15.92 11.63
CA SER A 290 5.70 -17.12 12.30
C SER A 290 4.53 -16.81 13.25
N PRO A 291 3.54 -17.73 13.44
CA PRO A 291 2.51 -17.59 14.47
C PRO A 291 3.05 -17.30 15.87
N PHE A 292 4.26 -17.80 16.17
CA PHE A 292 4.92 -17.58 17.46
C PHE A 292 5.52 -16.18 17.61
N ASP A 293 5.86 -15.50 16.51
CA ASP A 293 6.29 -14.09 16.55
C ASP A 293 5.12 -13.20 17.01
N PHE A 294 3.90 -13.51 16.56
CA PHE A 294 2.68 -12.86 17.04
C PHE A 294 2.40 -13.18 18.50
N LEU A 295 2.54 -14.45 18.90
CA LEU A 295 2.33 -14.86 20.29
C LEU A 295 3.30 -14.14 21.25
N GLU A 296 4.59 -14.08 20.90
CA GLU A 296 5.60 -13.39 21.70
C GLU A 296 5.29 -11.89 21.86
N ARG A 297 4.95 -11.22 20.75
CA ARG A 297 4.54 -9.81 20.78
C ARG A 297 3.30 -9.61 21.65
N ASP A 298 2.28 -10.43 21.46
CA ASP A 298 1.01 -10.29 22.17
C ASP A 298 1.19 -10.59 23.67
N VAL A 299 2.05 -11.53 24.06
CA VAL A 299 2.46 -11.74 25.46
C VAL A 299 3.22 -10.51 26.01
N LYS A 300 4.14 -9.91 25.26
CA LYS A 300 4.81 -8.66 25.69
C LYS A 300 3.84 -7.49 25.85
N LEU A 301 2.82 -7.39 25.00
CA LEU A 301 1.76 -6.38 25.08
C LEU A 301 0.79 -6.66 26.23
N GLY A 302 0.45 -7.93 26.48
CA GLY A 302 -0.42 -8.38 27.57
C GLY A 302 0.08 -7.94 28.95
N LYS A 303 1.41 -7.88 29.15
CA LYS A 303 2.04 -7.41 30.40
C LYS A 303 1.61 -5.99 30.79
N ARG A 304 1.26 -5.13 29.82
CA ARG A 304 0.84 -3.74 30.06
C ARG A 304 -0.62 -3.59 30.52
N ARG A 305 -1.42 -4.65 30.37
CA ARG A 305 -2.83 -4.70 30.80
C ARG A 305 -2.94 -5.33 32.18
N THR A 306 -4.05 -5.16 32.88
CA THR A 306 -4.25 -5.70 34.24
C THR A 306 -5.60 -6.40 34.37
N GLY A 307 -5.65 -7.48 35.16
CA GLY A 307 -6.89 -8.19 35.48
C GLY A 307 -7.58 -8.80 34.25
N GLU A 308 -8.91 -8.72 34.21
CA GLU A 308 -9.79 -9.32 33.20
C GLU A 308 -9.49 -8.85 31.75
N GLU A 309 -8.99 -7.62 31.57
CA GLU A 309 -8.60 -7.11 30.25
C GLU A 309 -7.40 -7.89 29.68
N ARG A 310 -6.45 -8.27 30.54
CA ARG A 310 -5.29 -9.08 30.13
C ARG A 310 -5.72 -10.49 29.74
N GLU A 311 -6.58 -11.09 30.56
CA GLU A 311 -7.10 -12.44 30.36
C GLU A 311 -7.88 -12.54 29.05
N THR A 312 -8.83 -11.62 28.82
CA THR A 312 -9.62 -11.57 27.58
C THR A 312 -8.73 -11.37 26.36
N TYR A 313 -7.77 -10.44 26.47
CA TYR A 313 -6.83 -10.15 25.38
C TYR A 313 -5.95 -11.35 25.04
N LEU A 314 -5.37 -12.03 26.02
CA LEU A 314 -4.50 -13.17 25.77
C LEU A 314 -5.26 -14.38 25.27
N ASN A 315 -6.41 -14.70 25.85
CA ASN A 315 -7.24 -15.83 25.42
C ASN A 315 -7.66 -15.71 23.95
N GLU A 316 -8.02 -14.50 23.51
CA GLU A 316 -8.34 -14.25 22.09
C GLU A 316 -7.14 -14.54 21.17
N ARG A 317 -5.94 -14.12 21.57
CA ARG A 317 -4.73 -14.21 20.73
C ARG A 317 -4.13 -15.61 20.73
N ILE A 318 -4.09 -16.27 21.88
CA ILE A 318 -3.73 -17.68 22.02
C ILE A 318 -4.66 -18.53 21.15
N GLY A 319 -5.98 -18.30 21.21
CA GLY A 319 -6.94 -19.02 20.39
C GLY A 319 -6.72 -18.86 18.89
N ARG A 320 -6.27 -17.68 18.44
CA ARG A 320 -5.87 -17.48 17.03
C ARG A 320 -4.64 -18.29 16.66
N VAL A 321 -3.63 -18.34 17.53
CA VAL A 321 -2.39 -19.12 17.28
C VAL A 321 -2.70 -20.62 17.24
N ILE A 322 -3.46 -21.15 18.21
CA ILE A 322 -3.87 -22.56 18.22
C ILE A 322 -4.68 -22.91 16.97
N ARG A 323 -5.60 -22.04 16.54
CA ARG A 323 -6.36 -22.25 15.29
C ARG A 323 -5.45 -22.34 14.07
N VAL A 324 -4.44 -21.48 13.96
CA VAL A 324 -3.46 -21.53 12.87
C VAL A 324 -2.65 -22.84 12.89
N LEU A 325 -2.24 -23.30 14.07
CA LEU A 325 -1.52 -24.57 14.21
C LEU A 325 -2.41 -25.77 13.83
N LYS A 326 -3.70 -25.77 14.18
CA LYS A 326 -4.66 -26.78 13.74
C LYS A 326 -4.80 -26.81 12.22
N TYR A 327 -4.85 -25.64 11.56
CA TYR A 327 -4.89 -25.57 10.09
C TYR A 327 -3.63 -26.09 9.41
N GLN A 328 -2.49 -26.05 10.10
CA GLN A 328 -1.23 -26.65 9.63
C GLN A 328 -1.17 -28.19 9.84
N GLY A 329 -2.28 -28.81 10.27
CA GLY A 329 -2.40 -30.26 10.45
C GLY A 329 -1.89 -30.77 11.79
N ASN A 330 -1.64 -29.90 12.77
CA ASN A 330 -1.23 -30.31 14.11
C ASN A 330 -2.45 -30.72 14.94
N ASP A 331 -2.30 -31.77 15.75
CA ASP A 331 -3.31 -32.09 16.74
C ASP A 331 -3.29 -31.07 17.90
N LEU A 332 -4.32 -31.09 18.74
CA LEU A 332 -4.46 -30.09 19.81
C LEU A 332 -3.33 -30.20 20.86
N ALA A 333 -2.83 -31.40 21.13
CA ALA A 333 -1.75 -31.60 22.08
C ALA A 333 -0.44 -31.04 21.51
N ASP A 334 -0.14 -31.32 20.24
CA ASP A 334 0.98 -30.77 19.49
C ASP A 334 0.92 -29.24 19.43
N CYS A 335 -0.28 -28.66 19.26
CA CYS A 335 -0.46 -27.21 19.27
C CYS A 335 -0.01 -26.60 20.61
N ILE A 336 -0.45 -27.18 21.73
CA ILE A 336 -0.06 -26.72 23.06
C ILE A 336 1.45 -26.93 23.26
N GLN A 337 1.97 -28.10 22.92
CA GLN A 337 3.41 -28.42 23.07
C GLN A 337 4.29 -27.39 22.35
N LYS A 338 3.94 -27.07 21.09
CA LYS A 338 4.66 -26.09 20.29
C LYS A 338 4.55 -24.68 20.86
N CYS A 339 3.37 -24.29 21.35
CA CYS A 339 3.20 -23.01 22.03
C CYS A 339 4.08 -22.91 23.27
N LEU A 340 4.11 -23.95 24.12
CA LEU A 340 4.91 -23.96 25.34
C LEU A 340 6.42 -23.98 25.06
N SER A 341 6.87 -24.76 24.07
CA SER A 341 8.29 -24.79 23.67
C SER A 341 8.77 -23.46 23.12
N GLU A 342 8.00 -22.86 22.22
CA GLU A 342 8.36 -21.57 21.62
C GLU A 342 8.33 -20.46 22.66
N LEU A 343 7.37 -20.46 23.59
CA LEU A 343 7.36 -19.52 24.71
C LEU A 343 8.56 -19.72 25.64
N LYS A 344 8.94 -20.96 25.96
CA LYS A 344 10.12 -21.26 26.77
C LYS A 344 11.39 -20.72 26.11
N ASP A 345 11.58 -21.01 24.82
CA ASP A 345 12.79 -20.65 24.09
C ASP A 345 12.89 -19.13 23.90
N ARG A 346 11.80 -18.49 23.49
CA ARG A 346 11.76 -17.04 23.21
C ARG A 346 11.82 -16.16 24.46
N PHE A 347 11.28 -16.65 25.57
CA PHE A 347 11.38 -15.97 26.87
C PHE A 347 12.48 -16.58 27.76
N GLY A 348 13.45 -17.33 27.22
CA GLY A 348 14.65 -17.76 27.96
C GLY A 348 14.38 -18.48 29.29
N LEU A 349 13.30 -19.28 29.38
CA LEU A 349 12.87 -19.93 30.63
C LEU A 349 13.68 -21.22 30.88
N ALA A 350 14.95 -21.08 31.32
CA ALA A 350 15.90 -22.19 31.47
C ALA A 350 15.47 -23.27 32.49
N ASN A 351 14.68 -22.92 33.51
CA ASN A 351 14.34 -23.80 34.64
C ASN A 351 12.94 -24.44 34.55
N VAL A 352 12.23 -24.30 33.43
CA VAL A 352 10.88 -24.86 33.28
C VAL A 352 10.93 -26.18 32.52
N SER A 353 10.54 -27.27 33.18
CA SER A 353 10.33 -28.59 32.56
C SER A 353 9.00 -28.58 31.80
N ILE A 354 9.07 -28.65 30.46
CA ILE A 354 7.88 -28.73 29.60
C ILE A 354 7.27 -30.13 29.71
N GLU A 355 8.08 -31.17 29.90
CA GLU A 355 7.65 -32.56 29.91
C GLU A 355 6.67 -32.87 31.04
N ASP A 356 6.92 -32.34 32.25
CA ASP A 356 6.02 -32.51 33.40
C ASP A 356 4.68 -31.78 33.21
N SER A 357 4.73 -30.59 32.60
CA SER A 357 3.53 -29.80 32.27
C SER A 357 2.74 -30.48 31.15
N PHE A 358 3.42 -31.10 30.18
CA PHE A 358 2.80 -31.71 29.01
C PHE A 358 2.08 -33.03 29.32
N GLN A 359 2.60 -33.86 30.22
CA GLN A 359 1.89 -35.08 30.65
C GLN A 359 0.58 -34.76 31.39
N SER A 360 0.59 -33.72 32.24
CA SER A 360 -0.61 -33.22 32.90
C SER A 360 -1.63 -32.68 31.89
N VAL A 361 -1.18 -31.89 30.91
CA VAL A 361 -2.00 -31.33 29.83
C VAL A 361 -2.65 -32.42 28.98
N ARG A 362 -1.89 -33.46 28.59
CA ARG A 362 -2.39 -34.55 27.76
C ARG A 362 -3.50 -35.34 28.47
N THR A 363 -3.36 -35.56 29.77
CA THR A 363 -4.37 -36.25 30.60
C THR A 363 -5.65 -35.43 30.69
N GLN A 364 -5.54 -34.12 30.97
CA GLN A 364 -6.69 -33.20 31.04
C GLN A 364 -7.43 -33.06 29.71
N LEU A 365 -6.71 -33.07 28.58
CA LEU A 365 -7.32 -33.03 27.24
C LEU A 365 -8.08 -34.31 26.87
N ILE A 366 -7.63 -35.47 27.33
CA ILE A 366 -8.30 -36.76 27.07
C ILE A 366 -9.60 -36.85 27.87
N GLU A 367 -9.58 -36.42 29.13
CA GLU A 367 -10.72 -36.46 30.04
C GLU A 367 -11.79 -35.37 29.75
N ALA A 368 -11.42 -34.29 29.07
CA ALA A 368 -12.33 -33.19 28.74
C ALA A 368 -13.34 -33.53 27.61
N PRO A 369 -14.59 -33.06 27.71
CA PRO A 369 -15.58 -33.15 26.63
C PRO A 369 -15.07 -32.48 25.35
N VAL A 370 -15.37 -33.06 24.18
CA VAL A 370 -14.87 -32.57 22.88
C VAL A 370 -15.20 -31.08 22.63
N ALA A 371 -16.35 -30.61 23.11
CA ALA A 371 -16.78 -29.22 22.97
C ALA A 371 -15.93 -28.21 23.77
N GLU A 372 -15.25 -28.66 24.83
CA GLU A 372 -14.51 -27.80 25.76
C GLU A 372 -12.99 -27.83 25.53
N ARG A 373 -12.50 -28.78 24.71
CA ARG A 373 -11.07 -28.99 24.48
C ARG A 373 -10.35 -27.77 23.91
N ASP A 374 -10.98 -27.04 23.00
CA ASP A 374 -10.37 -25.83 22.40
C ASP A 374 -10.25 -24.68 23.42
N GLN A 375 -11.21 -24.55 24.33
CA GLN A 375 -11.16 -23.56 25.41
C GLN A 375 -10.10 -23.96 26.45
N LEU A 376 -10.06 -25.24 26.82
CA LEU A 376 -9.07 -25.78 27.74
C LEU A 376 -7.64 -25.62 27.20
N ALA A 377 -7.43 -25.82 25.89
CA ALA A 377 -6.13 -25.60 25.26
C ALA A 377 -5.66 -24.14 25.36
N ASN A 378 -6.56 -23.18 25.17
CA ASN A 378 -6.24 -21.76 25.35
C ASN A 378 -5.89 -21.46 26.81
N GLN A 379 -6.69 -21.97 27.75
CA GLN A 379 -6.48 -21.81 29.18
C GLN A 379 -5.11 -22.34 29.61
N LEU A 380 -4.70 -23.50 29.13
CA LEU A 380 -3.41 -24.11 29.50
C LEU A 380 -2.20 -23.31 29.03
N VAL A 381 -2.27 -22.72 27.83
CA VAL A 381 -1.21 -21.81 27.34
C VAL A 381 -1.25 -20.50 28.11
N HIS A 382 -2.44 -19.99 28.45
CA HIS A 382 -2.62 -18.79 29.26
C HIS A 382 -2.02 -18.96 30.66
N ASP A 383 -2.36 -20.05 31.35
CA ASP A 383 -1.88 -20.39 32.68
C ASP A 383 -0.35 -20.51 32.71
N PHE A 384 0.25 -21.04 31.64
CA PHE A 384 1.70 -21.08 31.49
C PHE A 384 2.32 -19.69 31.40
N ILE A 385 1.72 -18.79 30.62
CA ILE A 385 2.16 -17.39 30.49
C ILE A 385 2.08 -16.68 31.85
N ASP A 386 0.95 -16.81 32.54
CA ASP A 386 0.75 -16.18 33.85
C ASP A 386 1.73 -16.73 34.89
N LYS A 387 1.90 -18.05 34.94
CA LYS A 387 2.72 -18.74 35.94
C LYS A 387 4.23 -18.61 35.72
N HIS A 388 4.69 -18.45 34.49
CA HIS A 388 6.13 -18.51 34.17
C HIS A 388 6.69 -17.24 33.52
N ILE A 389 5.85 -16.40 32.90
CA ILE A 389 6.29 -15.17 32.22
C ILE A 389 5.90 -13.93 33.03
N TYR A 390 4.75 -13.93 33.69
CA TYR A 390 4.27 -12.77 34.48
C TYR A 390 4.48 -12.90 35.99
N SER A 391 4.70 -14.10 36.53
CA SER A 391 5.12 -14.29 37.91
C SER A 391 6.47 -13.61 38.18
N GLU A 392 6.56 -12.87 39.29
CA GLU A 392 7.64 -11.95 39.66
C GLU A 392 9.08 -12.45 39.37
N GLY A 393 9.86 -11.64 38.63
CA GLY A 393 11.32 -11.75 38.58
C GLY A 393 11.99 -11.80 37.20
N ALA A 394 11.24 -11.98 36.10
CA ALA A 394 11.86 -12.05 34.77
C ALA A 394 12.08 -10.64 34.17
N THR A 395 13.25 -10.06 34.43
CA THR A 395 13.81 -8.96 33.64
C THR A 395 14.34 -9.51 32.32
N PHE A 396 13.74 -9.12 31.20
CA PHE A 396 14.25 -9.32 29.84
C PHE A 396 14.57 -7.98 29.20
#